data_AF-A0E6A4-F1
#
_entry.id   AF-A0E6A4-F1
#
_cell.length_a   1.000
_cell.length_b   1.000
_cell.length_c   1.000
_cell.angle_alpha   90.00
_cell.angle_beta   90.00
_cell.angle_gamma   90.00
#
_symmetry.space_group_name_H-M   'P 1'
#
loop_
_entity.id
_entity.type
_entity.pdbx_description
1 polymer ?
#
loop_
_entity_poly.entity_id
_entity_poly.type
_entity_poly.pdbx_seq_one_letter_code
_entity_poly.pdbx_strand_id
1 'polypeptide(L)'
;MDNDGIVNQVDNAKVDLFPIPPQIPTNQIINQKIKINLDPKLDKYHQKRTTTINNTELNELEPYIIVSVRSNKPTTLEPSTQYFINQDGLIGSPKTADSEDIIIGRSHVMDVNPLDIMLEKQKNISKIHCKLVCKDYFRKDPILKLIYTLALDSIRTQSNFPLPPRARFIISQFLDKPRHVYIQDLGSLGGTSLLINNKTPYIMKQDQIFCYGTDSNFKVNFCQSFNEEGKEIDDHFFWLLKKLNLLNNPKNEIHFNDPELHKKFWNIYQQQGDIEDSQSTTSEQKDIYDKLKEYQVSFITIEFKSEDIKKNIQNIFLHLENQDSNDITIGRSTVNDFVIKINTVSRQQCRFQYLKNLKAWGIFDGTKDSSSINGTKVQLQTVQQKQNRQESDLIEVKDDAEINVPSIILKINMVKGRQFQINNNNDMKK
;
A
#
# COMPACT_ATOMS: atom_id res chain seq x y z
N MET A 1 17.58 -57.60 -54.85
CA MET A 1 17.48 -57.52 -56.32
C MET A 1 16.03 -57.20 -56.60
N ASP A 2 15.81 -55.96 -57.06
CA ASP A 2 14.99 -55.59 -58.22
C ASP A 2 13.58 -56.20 -58.34
N ASN A 3 12.50 -55.52 -58.67
CA ASN A 3 12.18 -54.14 -59.03
C ASN A 3 10.63 -54.10 -59.21
N ASP A 4 10.09 -52.92 -59.48
CA ASP A 4 8.79 -52.65 -60.12
C ASP A 4 7.52 -52.94 -59.29
N GLY A 5 6.57 -52.02 -59.13
CA GLY A 5 6.15 -50.95 -60.02
C GLY A 5 4.70 -51.23 -60.41
N ILE A 6 3.72 -50.68 -59.68
CA ILE A 6 2.30 -50.74 -60.08
C ILE A 6 1.70 -49.34 -60.04
N VAL A 7 1.31 -48.93 -61.25
CA VAL A 7 0.50 -47.80 -61.65
C VAL A 7 -0.97 -48.10 -61.31
N ASN A 8 -1.71 -47.13 -60.77
CA ASN A 8 -3.17 -47.13 -60.86
C ASN A 8 -3.67 -45.74 -61.26
N GLN A 9 -4.38 -45.73 -62.39
CA GLN A 9 -5.19 -44.65 -62.93
C GLN A 9 -6.41 -44.40 -62.02
N VAL A 10 -6.75 -43.13 -61.79
CA VAL A 10 -8.07 -42.74 -61.26
C VAL A 10 -8.57 -41.53 -62.07
N ASP A 11 -9.86 -41.57 -62.32
CA ASP A 11 -10.63 -40.86 -63.32
C ASP A 11 -10.71 -39.33 -63.16
N ASN A 12 -10.78 -38.67 -64.31
CA ASN A 12 -11.06 -37.25 -64.46
C ASN A 12 -12.52 -36.94 -64.11
N ALA A 13 -12.75 -36.40 -62.91
CA ALA A 13 -14.00 -35.73 -62.56
C ALA A 13 -13.99 -34.27 -63.08
N LYS A 14 -15.00 -33.94 -63.89
CA LYS A 14 -15.34 -32.56 -64.30
C LYS A 14 -15.60 -31.71 -63.05
N VAL A 15 -14.82 -30.65 -62.88
CA VAL A 15 -15.06 -29.60 -61.88
C VAL A 15 -15.82 -28.47 -62.56
N ASP A 16 -17.05 -28.24 -62.12
CA ASP A 16 -17.85 -27.09 -62.50
C ASP A 16 -17.19 -25.80 -61.99
N LEU A 17 -16.98 -24.86 -62.92
CA LEU A 17 -16.45 -23.53 -62.67
C LEU A 17 -17.48 -22.70 -61.88
N PHE A 18 -17.24 -22.53 -60.57
CA PHE A 18 -17.92 -21.51 -59.79
C PHE A 18 -17.39 -20.11 -60.17
N PRO A 19 -18.27 -19.09 -60.28
CA PRO A 19 -17.85 -17.74 -60.59
C PRO A 19 -16.98 -17.15 -59.48
N ILE A 20 -15.84 -16.60 -59.88
CA ILE A 20 -14.91 -15.86 -59.03
C ILE A 20 -15.65 -14.64 -58.45
N PRO A 21 -15.73 -14.47 -57.12
CA PRO A 21 -16.31 -13.27 -56.54
C PRO A 21 -15.43 -12.05 -56.87
N PRO A 22 -16.04 -10.86 -57.07
CA PRO A 22 -15.31 -9.67 -57.46
C PRO A 22 -14.27 -9.30 -56.40
N GLN A 23 -13.03 -9.10 -56.86
CA GLN A 23 -11.94 -8.62 -56.02
C GLN A 23 -12.27 -7.22 -55.51
N ILE A 24 -12.48 -7.12 -54.20
CA ILE A 24 -12.62 -5.84 -53.50
C ILE A 24 -11.25 -5.15 -53.48
N PRO A 25 -11.12 -3.88 -53.88
CA PRO A 25 -9.84 -3.19 -53.91
C PRO A 25 -9.22 -3.07 -52.51
N THR A 26 -8.05 -3.70 -52.35
CA THR A 26 -7.24 -3.78 -51.13
C THR A 26 -6.51 -2.46 -50.82
N ASN A 27 -7.22 -1.34 -50.66
CA ASN A 27 -6.58 -0.06 -50.31
C ASN A 27 -7.47 0.94 -49.53
N GLN A 28 -8.39 0.47 -48.67
CA GLN A 28 -9.12 1.36 -47.73
C GLN A 28 -9.44 0.73 -46.36
N ILE A 29 -8.55 -0.09 -45.78
CA ILE A 29 -8.69 -0.58 -44.40
C ILE A 29 -7.36 -0.51 -43.65
N ILE A 30 -6.77 0.67 -43.48
CA ILE A 30 -5.79 0.94 -42.42
C ILE A 30 -6.02 2.38 -41.93
N ASN A 31 -7.14 2.62 -41.25
CA ASN A 31 -7.34 3.76 -40.34
C ASN A 31 -8.57 3.56 -39.43
N GLN A 32 -8.93 2.30 -39.15
CA GLN A 32 -9.71 2.03 -37.95
C GLN A 32 -8.75 2.19 -36.78
N LYS A 33 -8.69 3.41 -36.23
CA LYS A 33 -8.20 3.67 -34.88
C LYS A 33 -8.85 2.62 -33.99
N ILE A 34 -8.09 1.60 -33.60
CA ILE A 34 -8.45 0.74 -32.49
C ILE A 34 -8.56 1.71 -31.32
N LYS A 35 -9.79 2.12 -31.01
CA LYS A 35 -10.10 2.75 -29.73
C LYS A 35 -9.83 1.66 -28.70
N ILE A 36 -8.57 1.56 -28.27
CA ILE A 36 -8.21 0.84 -27.07
C ILE A 36 -9.12 1.45 -26.01
N ASN A 37 -10.04 0.65 -25.49
CA ASN A 37 -10.95 1.04 -24.43
C ASN A 37 -10.09 1.21 -23.17
N LEU A 38 -9.39 2.34 -23.10
CA LEU A 38 -8.59 2.75 -21.97
C LEU A 38 -9.57 3.00 -20.82
N ASP A 39 -9.14 2.60 -19.62
CA ASP A 39 -9.91 2.92 -18.41
C ASP A 39 -10.03 4.45 -18.35
N PRO A 40 -11.23 5.04 -18.38
CA PRO A 40 -11.40 6.50 -18.46
C PRO A 40 -10.73 7.24 -17.30
N LYS A 41 -10.42 6.55 -16.19
CA LYS A 41 -9.66 7.12 -15.06
C LYS A 41 -8.19 7.39 -15.38
N LEU A 42 -7.62 6.68 -16.37
CA LEU A 42 -6.22 6.81 -16.77
C LEU A 42 -6.01 7.84 -17.89
N ASP A 43 -7.07 8.34 -18.51
CA ASP A 43 -6.98 9.32 -19.61
C ASP A 43 -6.22 10.60 -19.19
N LYS A 44 -6.31 10.98 -17.91
CA LYS A 44 -5.54 12.12 -17.36
C LYS A 44 -4.03 11.96 -17.50
N TYR A 45 -3.52 10.72 -17.52
CA TYR A 45 -2.09 10.45 -17.69
C TYR A 45 -1.66 10.37 -19.17
N HIS A 46 -2.59 10.42 -20.11
CA HIS A 46 -2.29 10.35 -21.55
C HIS A 46 -2.35 11.71 -22.25
N GLN A 47 -2.55 12.79 -21.49
CA GLN A 47 -2.53 14.15 -22.03
C GLN A 47 -1.10 14.52 -22.43
N LYS A 48 -0.90 14.87 -23.70
CA LYS A 48 0.40 15.29 -24.22
C LYS A 48 0.82 16.60 -23.56
N ARG A 49 2.04 16.63 -23.02
CA ARG A 49 2.60 17.85 -22.42
C ARG A 49 2.75 18.96 -23.46
N THR A 50 2.48 20.20 -23.04
CA THR A 50 2.68 21.40 -23.87
C THR A 50 4.07 22.03 -23.71
N THR A 51 4.72 21.81 -22.57
CA THR A 51 6.05 22.33 -22.23
C THR A 51 7.11 21.23 -22.26
N THR A 52 8.33 21.55 -22.70
CA THR A 52 9.44 20.59 -22.63
C THR A 52 10.04 20.59 -21.23
N ILE A 53 10.23 19.42 -20.61
CA ILE A 53 11.02 19.31 -19.37
C ILE A 53 12.50 19.32 -19.76
N ASN A 54 13.19 20.40 -19.41
CA ASN A 54 14.65 20.48 -19.51
C ASN A 54 15.25 20.17 -18.13
N ASN A 55 15.26 18.90 -17.74
CA ASN A 55 15.86 18.42 -16.49
C ASN A 55 16.88 17.33 -16.80
N THR A 56 18.11 17.75 -17.13
CA THR A 56 19.15 16.86 -17.68
C THR A 56 20.29 16.56 -16.72
N GLU A 57 20.52 17.44 -15.73
CA GLU A 57 21.67 17.34 -14.83
C GLU A 57 21.25 17.42 -13.37
N LEU A 58 21.94 16.66 -12.52
CA LEU A 58 21.72 16.67 -11.08
C LEU A 58 22.54 17.77 -10.42
N ASN A 59 21.87 18.68 -9.72
CA ASN A 59 22.53 19.58 -8.79
C ASN A 59 22.64 18.95 -7.39
N GLU A 60 23.79 18.37 -7.07
CA GLU A 60 24.05 17.73 -5.76
C GLU A 60 24.00 18.69 -4.56
N LEU A 61 23.96 20.00 -4.80
CA LEU A 61 23.87 21.00 -3.73
C LEU A 61 22.43 21.14 -3.20
N GLU A 62 21.43 20.83 -4.01
CA GLU A 62 20.01 20.88 -3.67
C GLU A 62 19.52 19.51 -3.14
N PRO A 63 18.37 19.46 -2.44
CA PRO A 63 17.74 18.19 -2.09
C PRO A 63 17.35 17.38 -3.33
N TYR A 64 17.51 16.07 -3.27
CA TYR A 64 17.09 15.13 -4.33
C TYR A 64 16.68 13.78 -3.73
N ILE A 65 15.99 12.96 -4.51
CA ILE A 65 15.58 11.60 -4.14
C ILE A 65 16.26 10.62 -5.10
N ILE A 66 16.82 9.54 -4.55
CA ILE A 66 17.38 8.42 -5.30
C ILE A 66 16.38 7.26 -5.25
N VAL A 67 15.95 6.79 -6.42
CA VAL A 67 15.14 5.56 -6.55
C VAL A 67 16.01 4.48 -7.17
N SER A 68 16.38 3.48 -6.37
CA SER A 68 17.13 2.32 -6.82
C SER A 68 16.17 1.18 -7.16
N VAL A 69 16.25 0.66 -8.38
CA VAL A 69 15.40 -0.43 -8.86
C VAL A 69 16.20 -1.73 -8.87
N ARG A 70 15.68 -2.76 -8.21
CA ARG A 70 16.27 -4.11 -8.19
C ARG A 70 15.21 -5.20 -8.39
N SER A 71 15.61 -6.31 -9.00
CA SER A 71 14.76 -7.50 -9.06
C SER A 71 14.69 -8.17 -7.69
N ASN A 72 13.53 -8.75 -7.36
CA ASN A 72 13.35 -9.57 -6.17
C ASN A 72 13.88 -11.00 -6.36
N LYS A 73 14.23 -11.39 -7.59
CA LYS A 73 14.87 -12.68 -7.85
C LYS A 73 16.34 -12.60 -7.43
N PRO A 74 16.87 -13.61 -6.72
CA PRO A 74 18.27 -13.64 -6.25
C PRO A 74 19.30 -13.87 -7.40
N THR A 75 18.97 -13.45 -8.62
CA THR A 75 19.86 -13.59 -9.78
C THR A 75 21.02 -12.58 -9.71
N THR A 76 22.23 -13.14 -9.87
CA THR A 76 23.53 -12.53 -10.19
C THR A 76 23.57 -11.02 -10.39
N LEU A 77 24.31 -10.32 -9.50
CA LEU A 77 25.18 -9.15 -9.70
C LEU A 77 24.79 -8.01 -10.67
N GLU A 78 23.55 -7.95 -11.16
CA GLU A 78 23.15 -6.87 -12.05
C GLU A 78 23.18 -5.55 -11.27
N PRO A 79 23.83 -4.51 -11.82
CA PRO A 79 23.87 -3.21 -11.17
C PRO A 79 22.44 -2.69 -11.02
N SER A 80 22.06 -2.31 -9.80
CA SER A 80 20.76 -1.67 -9.57
C SER A 80 20.68 -0.39 -10.40
N THR A 81 19.65 -0.26 -11.23
CA THR A 81 19.41 1.00 -11.96
C THR A 81 18.99 2.08 -10.97
N GLN A 82 19.63 3.24 -11.03
CA GLN A 82 19.33 4.38 -10.16
C GLN A 82 18.70 5.52 -10.95
N TYR A 83 17.70 6.13 -10.34
CA TYR A 83 16.98 7.28 -10.87
C TYR A 83 17.06 8.43 -9.87
N PHE A 84 17.22 9.65 -10.37
CA PHE A 84 17.41 10.84 -9.54
C PHE A 84 16.26 11.82 -9.79
N ILE A 85 15.55 12.18 -8.72
CA ILE A 85 14.39 13.09 -8.77
C ILE A 85 14.75 14.37 -8.00
N ASN A 86 14.54 15.53 -8.61
CA ASN A 86 14.71 16.84 -8.00
C ASN A 86 13.38 17.64 -8.05
N GLN A 87 13.43 18.94 -7.74
CA GLN A 87 12.26 19.82 -7.76
C GLN A 87 11.55 19.89 -9.13
N ASP A 88 12.29 19.65 -10.22
CA ASP A 88 11.80 19.72 -11.60
C ASP A 88 11.37 18.34 -12.14
N GLY A 89 11.39 17.30 -11.29
CA GLY A 89 10.97 15.94 -11.62
C GLY A 89 12.14 14.95 -11.77
N LEU A 90 11.92 13.89 -12.55
CA LEU A 90 12.95 12.88 -12.82
C LEU A 90 13.98 13.40 -13.84
N ILE A 91 15.26 13.31 -13.51
CA ILE A 91 16.36 13.68 -14.39
C ILE A 91 16.42 12.72 -15.59
N GLY A 92 16.42 13.28 -16.80
CA GLY A 92 16.41 12.51 -18.04
C GLY A 92 15.11 11.73 -18.28
N SER A 93 13.99 12.17 -17.68
CA SER A 93 12.71 11.48 -17.82
C SER A 93 12.29 11.29 -19.29
N PRO A 94 11.90 10.07 -19.70
CA PRO A 94 11.33 9.82 -21.03
C PRO A 94 9.84 10.18 -21.12
N LYS A 95 9.23 10.71 -20.04
CA LYS A 95 7.81 11.05 -19.98
C LYS A 95 7.47 12.22 -20.90
N THR A 96 6.49 12.01 -21.78
CA THR A 96 5.92 13.04 -22.67
C THR A 96 4.50 13.46 -22.27
N ALA A 97 3.92 12.83 -21.25
CA ALA A 97 2.64 13.22 -20.67
C ALA A 97 2.76 14.41 -19.69
N ASP A 98 1.68 15.16 -19.52
CA ASP A 98 1.62 16.41 -18.73
C ASP A 98 1.65 16.22 -17.20
N SER A 99 1.58 14.98 -16.70
CA SER A 99 1.60 14.72 -15.26
C SER A 99 2.90 15.19 -14.58
N GLU A 100 2.79 15.95 -13.49
CA GLU A 100 3.92 16.36 -12.63
C GLU A 100 4.47 15.17 -11.81
N ASP A 101 3.60 14.26 -11.38
CA ASP A 101 3.97 13.09 -10.57
C ASP A 101 4.94 12.15 -11.30
N ILE A 102 5.79 11.45 -10.55
CA ILE A 102 6.71 10.45 -11.10
C ILE A 102 5.96 9.14 -11.29
N ILE A 103 5.62 8.81 -12.54
CA ILE A 103 4.81 7.64 -12.88
C ILE A 103 5.70 6.43 -13.14
N ILE A 104 5.35 5.30 -12.51
CA ILE A 104 6.09 4.05 -12.59
C ILE A 104 5.17 2.98 -13.19
N GLY A 105 5.70 2.19 -14.13
CA GLY A 105 4.93 1.12 -14.76
C GLY A 105 5.71 0.36 -15.82
N ARG A 106 5.07 -0.60 -16.49
CA ARG A 106 5.72 -1.36 -17.56
C ARG A 106 5.73 -0.59 -18.88
N SER A 107 6.83 -0.71 -19.62
CA SER A 107 6.94 -0.12 -20.97
C SER A 107 5.79 -0.58 -21.90
N HIS A 108 5.20 0.37 -22.61
CA HIS A 108 4.19 0.15 -23.65
C HIS A 108 4.36 1.17 -24.77
N VAL A 109 4.30 0.73 -26.02
CA VAL A 109 4.44 1.61 -27.19
C VAL A 109 3.18 2.47 -27.32
N MET A 110 3.32 3.79 -27.16
CA MET A 110 2.26 4.80 -27.29
C MET A 110 2.85 6.10 -27.84
N ASP A 111 2.01 6.91 -28.48
CA ASP A 111 2.39 8.24 -28.95
C ASP A 111 2.71 9.20 -27.79
N VAL A 112 2.01 9.02 -26.66
CA VAL A 112 2.25 9.74 -25.41
C VAL A 112 2.74 8.74 -24.36
N ASN A 113 3.98 8.90 -23.91
CA ASN A 113 4.59 8.09 -22.88
C ASN A 113 4.31 8.72 -21.49
N PRO A 114 3.51 8.08 -20.63
CA PRO A 114 3.23 8.60 -19.31
C PRO A 114 4.34 8.29 -18.29
N LEU A 115 5.28 7.42 -18.61
CA LEU A 115 6.18 6.82 -17.62
C LEU A 115 7.48 7.60 -17.45
N ASP A 116 7.83 7.86 -16.20
CA ASP A 116 9.14 8.33 -15.79
C ASP A 116 10.09 7.14 -15.60
N ILE A 117 9.67 6.15 -14.81
CA ILE A 117 10.45 4.94 -14.53
C ILE A 117 9.78 3.75 -15.23
N MET A 118 10.46 3.23 -16.25
CA MET A 118 10.01 2.05 -16.99
C MET A 118 10.54 0.78 -16.35
N LEU A 119 9.62 -0.10 -15.95
CA LEU A 119 9.92 -1.43 -15.44
C LEU A 119 9.89 -2.48 -16.56
N GLU A 120 10.49 -3.64 -16.28
CA GLU A 120 10.48 -4.80 -17.17
C GLU A 120 9.07 -5.20 -17.63
N LYS A 121 8.99 -5.83 -18.80
CA LYS A 121 7.72 -6.25 -19.44
C LYS A 121 7.11 -7.49 -18.79
N GLN A 122 6.78 -7.39 -17.50
CA GLN A 122 6.07 -8.44 -16.78
C GLN A 122 4.56 -8.19 -16.78
N LYS A 123 3.78 -9.25 -16.97
CA LYS A 123 2.31 -9.15 -17.14
C LYS A 123 1.57 -8.68 -15.88
N ASN A 124 2.12 -8.98 -14.70
CA ASN A 124 1.62 -8.59 -13.38
C ASN A 124 1.88 -7.11 -13.05
N ILE A 125 2.79 -6.44 -13.76
CA ILE A 125 3.02 -5.00 -13.65
C ILE A 125 2.10 -4.28 -14.64
N SER A 126 1.19 -3.43 -14.14
CA SER A 126 0.33 -2.56 -14.97
C SER A 126 1.14 -1.57 -15.81
N LYS A 127 0.57 -1.13 -16.94
CA LYS A 127 1.19 -0.13 -17.84
C LYS A 127 1.48 1.17 -17.08
N ILE A 128 0.50 1.65 -16.32
CA ILE A 128 0.62 2.68 -15.30
C ILE A 128 0.31 1.96 -13.98
N HIS A 129 1.30 1.84 -13.09
CA HIS A 129 1.20 0.98 -11.91
C HIS A 129 1.01 1.78 -10.63
N CYS A 130 1.94 2.68 -10.36
CA CYS A 130 1.93 3.54 -9.19
C CYS A 130 2.61 4.86 -9.53
N LYS A 131 2.53 5.83 -8.61
CA LYS A 131 3.22 7.11 -8.74
C LYS A 131 3.80 7.61 -7.43
N LEU A 132 4.94 8.29 -7.53
CA LEU A 132 5.50 9.07 -6.44
C LEU A 132 5.09 10.53 -6.60
N VAL A 133 4.57 11.11 -5.52
CA VAL A 133 4.21 12.52 -5.42
C VAL A 133 5.28 13.22 -4.59
N CYS A 134 6.11 14.04 -5.26
CA CYS A 134 7.30 14.65 -4.66
C CYS A 134 7.22 16.18 -4.54
N LYS A 135 6.18 16.82 -5.08
CA LYS A 135 6.07 18.29 -5.17
C LYS A 135 6.24 18.99 -3.83
N ASP A 136 5.60 18.47 -2.79
CA ASP A 136 5.67 19.05 -1.45
C ASP A 136 7.02 18.81 -0.75
N TYR A 137 7.76 17.76 -1.13
CA TYR A 137 9.08 17.48 -0.57
C TYR A 137 10.11 18.55 -0.95
N PHE A 138 10.08 19.01 -2.21
CA PHE A 138 11.03 20.00 -2.75
C PHE A 138 10.61 21.46 -2.54
N ARG A 139 9.48 21.70 -1.88
CA ARG A 139 8.93 23.03 -1.73
C ARG A 139 9.90 23.96 -0.97
N LYS A 140 10.14 25.15 -1.54
CA LYS A 140 10.99 26.19 -0.93
C LYS A 140 10.21 27.04 0.08
N ASP A 141 8.96 27.36 -0.26
CA ASP A 141 8.11 28.23 0.55
C ASP A 141 7.20 27.46 1.52
N PRO A 142 6.95 27.98 2.73
CA PRO A 142 6.04 27.34 3.68
C PRO A 142 4.57 27.48 3.23
N ILE A 143 3.78 26.42 3.38
CA ILE A 143 2.33 26.44 3.23
C ILE A 143 1.70 26.47 4.61
N LEU A 144 1.24 27.66 5.01
CA LEU A 144 0.58 27.88 6.28
C LEU A 144 -0.94 27.73 6.15
N LYS A 145 -1.59 27.25 7.22
CA LYS A 145 -3.04 27.38 7.36
C LYS A 145 -3.40 28.85 7.52
N LEU A 146 -4.54 29.28 7.00
CA LEU A 146 -5.01 30.67 7.08
C LEU A 146 -4.96 31.23 8.51
N ILE A 147 -5.41 30.44 9.50
CA ILE A 147 -5.38 30.85 10.91
C ILE A 147 -3.97 31.17 11.42
N TYR A 148 -2.95 30.44 10.96
CA TYR A 148 -1.56 30.68 11.33
C TYR A 148 -1.02 31.93 10.65
N THR A 149 -1.37 32.16 9.39
CA THR A 149 -1.03 33.40 8.69
C THR A 149 -1.62 34.62 9.42
N LEU A 150 -2.91 34.57 9.75
CA LEU A 150 -3.60 35.63 10.49
C LEU A 150 -3.01 35.85 11.89
N ALA A 151 -2.67 34.77 12.60
CA ALA A 151 -2.01 34.86 13.89
C ALA A 151 -0.64 35.54 13.78
N LEU A 152 0.20 35.14 12.82
CA LEU A 152 1.50 35.76 12.56
C LEU A 152 1.37 37.25 12.17
N ASP A 153 0.34 37.59 11.39
CA ASP A 153 0.01 38.97 11.00
C ASP A 153 -0.50 39.81 12.18
N SER A 154 -0.95 39.18 13.25
CA SER A 154 -1.48 39.85 14.46
C SER A 154 -0.43 40.01 15.56
N ILE A 155 0.66 39.24 15.54
CA ILE A 155 1.74 39.38 16.51
C ILE A 155 2.43 40.74 16.31
N ARG A 156 2.54 41.49 17.40
CA ARG A 156 3.22 42.79 17.46
C ARG A 156 4.40 42.70 18.42
N THR A 157 5.48 43.39 18.11
CA THR A 157 6.58 43.59 19.05
C THR A 157 6.17 44.55 20.17
N GLN A 158 6.99 44.70 21.22
CA GLN A 158 6.77 45.71 22.26
C GLN A 158 6.66 47.13 21.70
N SER A 159 7.32 47.39 20.57
CA SER A 159 7.28 48.64 19.82
C SER A 159 6.10 48.73 18.83
N ASN A 160 5.13 47.82 18.91
CA ASN A 160 3.95 47.74 18.05
C ASN A 160 4.24 47.57 16.55
N PHE A 161 5.41 47.04 16.19
CA PHE A 161 5.74 46.69 14.81
C PHE A 161 5.39 45.22 14.51
N PRO A 162 5.14 44.86 13.25
CA PRO A 162 5.01 43.46 12.86
C PRO A 162 6.31 42.69 13.13
N LEU A 163 6.20 41.35 13.21
CA LEU A 163 7.36 40.49 13.37
C LEU A 163 8.41 40.75 12.26
N PRO A 164 9.71 40.85 12.60
CA PRO A 164 10.76 40.92 11.61
C PRO A 164 10.67 39.77 10.60
N PRO A 165 10.94 39.98 9.30
CA PRO A 165 10.78 38.95 8.27
C PRO A 165 11.49 37.63 8.59
N ARG A 166 12.69 37.69 9.19
CA ARG A 166 13.43 36.49 9.61
C ARG A 166 12.72 35.71 10.71
N ALA A 167 12.20 36.39 11.74
CA ALA A 167 11.46 35.74 12.82
C ALA A 167 10.16 35.11 12.28
N ARG A 168 9.43 35.85 11.43
CA ARG A 168 8.25 35.34 10.74
C ARG A 168 8.58 34.09 9.92
N PHE A 169 9.69 34.10 9.18
CA PHE A 169 10.14 32.94 8.42
C PHE A 169 10.43 31.74 9.33
N ILE A 170 11.19 31.91 10.41
CA ILE A 170 11.49 30.82 11.36
C ILE A 170 10.22 30.22 11.94
N ILE A 171 9.28 31.06 12.42
CA ILE A 171 8.01 30.57 12.97
C ILE A 171 7.19 29.87 11.88
N SER A 172 7.20 30.40 10.65
CA SER A 172 6.50 29.77 9.53
C SER A 172 7.06 28.38 9.18
N GLN A 173 8.37 28.13 9.37
CA GLN A 173 8.93 26.78 9.17
C GLN A 173 8.41 25.78 10.22
N PHE A 174 8.14 26.23 11.45
CA PHE A 174 7.54 25.38 12.49
C PHE A 174 6.05 25.10 12.25
N LEU A 175 5.35 26.08 11.68
CA LEU A 175 3.91 25.99 11.36
C LEU A 175 3.64 25.42 9.95
N ASP A 176 4.70 25.15 9.18
CA ASP A 176 4.62 24.65 7.81
C ASP A 176 3.94 23.28 7.78
N LYS A 177 3.23 23.01 6.69
CA LYS A 177 2.81 21.64 6.41
C LYS A 177 4.06 20.77 6.20
N PRO A 178 4.12 19.58 6.82
CA PRO A 178 5.24 18.67 6.65
C PRO A 178 5.56 18.39 5.17
N ARG A 179 6.85 18.29 4.85
CA ARG A 179 7.36 18.07 3.50
C ARG A 179 7.68 16.59 3.31
N HIS A 180 6.71 15.87 2.77
CA HIS A 180 6.81 14.43 2.59
C HIS A 180 6.79 14.03 1.12
N VAL A 181 7.38 12.87 0.84
CA VAL A 181 7.16 12.14 -0.39
C VAL A 181 6.01 11.17 -0.15
N TYR A 182 5.12 11.02 -1.12
CA TYR A 182 4.02 10.07 -1.04
C TYR A 182 4.07 9.06 -2.18
N ILE A 183 3.58 7.86 -1.92
CA ILE A 183 3.33 6.82 -2.92
C ILE A 183 1.82 6.58 -3.04
N GLN A 184 1.36 6.35 -4.26
CA GLN A 184 -0.02 5.96 -4.55
C GLN A 184 -0.03 4.82 -5.57
N ASP A 185 -0.77 3.76 -5.30
CA ASP A 185 -1.10 2.75 -6.29
C ASP A 185 -2.21 3.26 -7.21
N LEU A 186 -2.08 3.04 -8.53
CA LEU A 186 -2.99 3.57 -9.54
C LEU A 186 -4.02 2.55 -10.05
N GLY A 187 -4.54 1.70 -9.15
CA GLY A 187 -5.48 0.65 -9.54
C GLY A 187 -4.78 -0.55 -10.18
N SER A 188 -3.54 -0.82 -9.75
CA SER A 188 -2.69 -1.83 -10.37
C SER A 188 -3.23 -3.25 -10.15
N LEU A 189 -2.92 -4.16 -11.08
CA LEU A 189 -3.39 -5.55 -10.99
C LEU A 189 -2.64 -6.34 -9.92
N GLY A 190 -1.33 -6.16 -9.87
CA GLY A 190 -0.46 -6.84 -8.91
C GLY A 190 -0.47 -6.23 -7.50
N GLY A 191 -0.93 -4.97 -7.38
CA GLY A 191 -0.82 -4.18 -6.18
C GLY A 191 0.61 -3.65 -5.96
N THR A 192 0.69 -2.49 -5.32
CA THR A 192 1.90 -1.94 -4.73
C THR A 192 1.87 -2.18 -3.24
N SER A 193 3.02 -2.48 -2.63
CA SER A 193 3.14 -2.65 -1.18
C SER A 193 4.37 -1.95 -0.61
N LEU A 194 4.31 -1.58 0.66
CA LEU A 194 5.39 -0.93 1.40
C LEU A 194 5.95 -1.89 2.44
N LEU A 195 7.28 -2.03 2.51
CA LEU A 195 7.93 -2.81 3.54
C LEU A 195 7.79 -2.15 4.92
N ILE A 196 7.40 -2.94 5.91
CA ILE A 196 7.25 -2.50 7.29
C ILE A 196 8.60 -2.62 8.00
N ASN A 197 8.93 -1.61 8.79
CA ASN A 197 10.17 -1.57 9.55
C ASN A 197 10.03 -2.40 10.86
N ASN A 198 11.11 -2.99 11.34
CA ASN A 198 11.10 -3.77 12.58
C ASN A 198 11.18 -2.91 13.85
N LYS A 199 11.65 -1.67 13.76
CA LYS A 199 11.80 -0.72 14.88
C LYS A 199 10.66 0.28 14.99
N THR A 200 10.10 0.72 13.87
CA THR A 200 9.00 1.69 13.87
C THR A 200 7.67 1.03 13.48
N PRO A 201 6.61 1.18 14.28
CA PRO A 201 5.33 0.55 13.98
C PRO A 201 4.70 1.14 12.73
N TYR A 202 4.03 0.28 11.96
CA TYR A 202 3.03 0.70 11.01
C TYR A 202 1.65 0.64 11.67
N ILE A 203 0.90 1.75 11.65
CA ILE A 203 -0.44 1.79 12.25
C ILE A 203 -1.44 1.05 11.37
N MET A 204 -2.04 0.01 11.93
CA MET A 204 -3.01 -0.83 11.25
C MET A 204 -4.36 -0.12 11.13
N LYS A 205 -4.96 -0.17 9.95
CA LYS A 205 -6.28 0.40 9.67
C LYS A 205 -7.22 -0.68 9.16
N GLN A 206 -8.52 -0.39 9.30
CA GLN A 206 -9.57 -1.20 8.71
C GLN A 206 -9.38 -1.36 7.19
N ASP A 207 -9.71 -2.55 6.68
CA ASP A 207 -9.64 -2.98 5.29
C ASP A 207 -8.24 -2.99 4.64
N GLN A 208 -7.19 -2.90 5.45
CA GLN A 208 -5.81 -3.08 4.99
C GLN A 208 -5.45 -4.56 4.83
N ILE A 209 -4.57 -4.82 3.87
CA ILE A 209 -4.03 -6.14 3.57
C ILE A 209 -2.55 -6.14 3.89
N PHE A 210 -2.10 -7.11 4.67
CA PHE A 210 -0.71 -7.31 5.02
C PHE A 210 -0.21 -8.60 4.37
N CYS A 211 0.90 -8.50 3.64
CA CYS A 211 1.57 -9.62 3.01
C CYS A 211 2.73 -10.09 3.88
N TYR A 212 2.87 -11.40 3.96
CA TYR A 212 3.95 -12.07 4.69
C TYR A 212 4.41 -13.30 3.91
N GLY A 213 5.71 -13.58 3.93
CA GLY A 213 6.29 -14.58 3.03
C GLY A 213 6.12 -14.19 1.55
N THR A 214 5.95 -15.19 0.68
CA THR A 214 5.84 -14.95 -0.78
C THR A 214 4.41 -14.69 -1.24
N ASP A 215 3.46 -15.55 -0.84
CA ASP A 215 2.10 -15.58 -1.40
C ASP A 215 1.00 -15.57 -0.32
N SER A 216 1.36 -15.27 0.93
CA SER A 216 0.42 -15.27 2.03
C SER A 216 0.07 -13.86 2.49
N ASN A 217 -1.16 -13.68 2.94
CA ASN A 217 -1.63 -12.40 3.45
C ASN A 217 -2.69 -12.59 4.53
N PHE A 218 -2.87 -11.55 5.34
CA PHE A 218 -4.02 -11.40 6.21
C PHE A 218 -4.65 -10.04 5.99
N LYS A 219 -5.93 -9.94 6.31
CA LYS A 219 -6.72 -8.73 6.17
C LYS A 219 -7.16 -8.25 7.55
N VAL A 220 -7.09 -6.95 7.79
CA VAL A 220 -7.76 -6.30 8.92
C VAL A 220 -9.20 -5.99 8.54
N ASN A 221 -10.16 -6.65 9.18
CA ASN A 221 -11.58 -6.43 8.93
C ASN A 221 -12.14 -5.27 9.75
N PHE A 222 -11.73 -5.17 11.01
CA PHE A 222 -12.11 -4.09 11.92
C PHE A 222 -10.91 -3.72 12.78
N CYS A 223 -10.77 -2.43 13.11
CA CYS A 223 -9.72 -1.92 13.96
C CYS A 223 -10.28 -0.75 14.76
N GLN A 224 -10.26 -0.86 16.08
CA GLN A 224 -10.80 0.13 17.00
C GLN A 224 -9.75 0.46 18.06
N SER A 225 -9.55 1.75 18.28
CA SER A 225 -8.73 2.29 19.36
C SER A 225 -9.45 2.23 20.70
N PHE A 226 -8.70 2.16 21.80
CA PHE A 226 -9.24 2.21 23.15
C PHE A 226 -10.09 3.47 23.38
N ASN A 227 -11.33 3.27 23.82
CA ASN A 227 -12.25 4.35 24.15
C ASN A 227 -12.20 4.65 25.65
N GLU A 228 -11.45 5.69 26.04
CA GLU A 228 -11.30 6.09 27.46
C GLU A 228 -12.62 6.53 28.11
N GLU A 229 -13.57 7.01 27.31
CA GLU A 229 -14.89 7.49 27.76
C GLU A 229 -15.98 6.40 27.63
N GLY A 230 -15.59 5.18 27.25
CA GLY A 230 -16.50 4.08 27.05
C GLY A 230 -17.16 3.57 28.33
N LYS A 231 -18.17 2.72 28.17
CA LYS A 231 -18.79 1.93 29.24
C LYS A 231 -17.82 0.87 29.74
N GLU A 232 -17.85 0.61 31.04
CA GLU A 232 -17.17 -0.54 31.62
C GLU A 232 -17.74 -1.85 31.06
N ILE A 233 -16.93 -2.91 31.09
CA ILE A 233 -17.31 -4.23 30.58
C ILE A 233 -18.40 -4.84 31.46
N ASP A 234 -19.54 -5.14 30.85
CA ASP A 234 -20.70 -5.75 31.50
C ASP A 234 -21.10 -7.08 30.84
N ASP A 235 -22.20 -7.69 31.28
CA ASP A 235 -22.68 -8.95 30.70
C ASP A 235 -23.20 -8.79 29.27
N HIS A 236 -23.66 -7.58 28.90
CA HIS A 236 -24.08 -7.28 27.54
C HIS A 236 -22.88 -7.28 26.57
N PHE A 237 -21.69 -6.81 27.00
CA PHE A 237 -20.46 -6.94 26.23
C PHE A 237 -20.15 -8.40 25.86
N PHE A 238 -20.20 -9.31 26.84
CA PHE A 238 -19.96 -10.73 26.58
C PHE A 238 -21.04 -11.35 25.67
N TRP A 239 -22.29 -10.91 25.80
CA TRP A 239 -23.36 -11.30 24.90
C TRP A 239 -23.10 -10.83 23.46
N LEU A 240 -22.61 -9.61 23.24
CA LEU A 240 -22.22 -9.11 21.92
C LEU A 240 -21.10 -9.97 21.31
N LEU A 241 -20.07 -10.31 22.08
CA LEU A 241 -18.98 -11.19 21.63
C LEU A 241 -19.47 -12.60 21.29
N LYS A 242 -20.37 -13.17 22.12
CA LYS A 242 -21.00 -14.46 21.84
C LYS A 242 -21.76 -14.39 20.52
N LYS A 243 -22.57 -13.35 20.33
CA LYS A 243 -23.34 -13.14 19.10
C LYS A 243 -22.41 -13.09 17.90
N LEU A 244 -21.34 -12.28 17.95
CA LEU A 244 -20.32 -12.25 16.88
C LEU A 244 -19.76 -13.63 16.58
N ASN A 245 -19.41 -14.42 17.59
CA ASN A 245 -18.85 -15.75 17.40
C ASN A 245 -19.81 -16.71 16.67
N LEU A 246 -21.12 -16.53 16.87
CA LEU A 246 -22.17 -17.33 16.23
C LEU A 246 -22.49 -16.86 14.80
N LEU A 247 -22.32 -15.57 14.49
CA LEU A 247 -22.72 -15.02 13.18
C LEU A 247 -21.89 -15.55 12.01
N ASN A 248 -20.62 -15.93 12.22
CA ASN A 248 -19.72 -16.31 11.14
C ASN A 248 -19.59 -17.83 11.03
N ASN A 249 -19.84 -18.35 9.83
CA ASN A 249 -19.39 -19.67 9.42
C ASN A 249 -18.26 -19.51 8.40
N PRO A 250 -16.99 -19.78 8.77
CA PRO A 250 -16.55 -20.45 9.99
C PRO A 250 -16.44 -19.52 11.20
N LYS A 251 -16.41 -20.15 12.39
CA LYS A 251 -16.40 -19.52 13.71
C LYS A 251 -15.27 -18.50 13.86
N ASN A 252 -15.54 -17.45 14.64
CA ASN A 252 -14.51 -16.51 15.05
C ASN A 252 -13.68 -17.10 16.21
N GLU A 253 -12.42 -16.73 16.29
CA GLU A 253 -11.58 -17.02 17.45
C GLU A 253 -11.38 -15.71 18.23
N ILE A 254 -11.84 -15.68 19.48
CA ILE A 254 -11.76 -14.47 20.32
C ILE A 254 -10.59 -14.64 21.30
N HIS A 255 -9.67 -13.68 21.26
CA HIS A 255 -8.44 -13.65 22.03
C HIS A 255 -8.51 -12.50 23.03
N PHE A 256 -8.38 -12.84 24.32
CA PHE A 256 -8.33 -11.86 25.40
C PHE A 256 -6.89 -11.74 25.90
N ASN A 257 -6.48 -10.52 26.26
CA ASN A 257 -5.23 -10.28 26.99
C ASN A 257 -5.33 -10.76 28.46
N ASP A 258 -6.53 -10.77 29.04
CA ASP A 258 -6.81 -11.21 30.41
C ASP A 258 -7.39 -12.65 30.46
N PRO A 259 -6.68 -13.62 31.07
CA PRO A 259 -7.15 -14.99 31.23
C PRO A 259 -8.44 -15.14 32.04
N GLU A 260 -8.68 -14.27 33.03
CA GLU A 260 -9.88 -14.35 33.88
C GLU A 260 -11.12 -13.96 33.09
N LEU A 261 -11.03 -12.90 32.28
CA LEU A 261 -12.11 -12.47 31.39
C LEU A 261 -12.36 -13.48 30.27
N HIS A 262 -11.31 -14.12 29.76
CA HIS A 262 -11.45 -15.24 28.84
C HIS A 262 -12.27 -16.38 29.46
N LYS A 263 -11.99 -16.74 30.72
CA LYS A 263 -12.74 -17.74 31.46
C LYS A 263 -14.19 -17.31 31.70
N LYS A 264 -14.42 -16.04 32.06
CA LYS A 264 -15.78 -15.47 32.23
C LYS A 264 -16.58 -15.57 30.92
N PHE A 265 -15.98 -15.19 29.79
CA PHE A 265 -16.59 -15.31 28.47
C PHE A 265 -17.02 -16.75 28.16
N TRP A 266 -16.15 -17.74 28.36
CA TRP A 266 -16.47 -19.15 28.10
C TRP A 266 -17.56 -19.70 29.02
N ASN A 267 -17.60 -19.29 30.29
CA ASN A 267 -18.68 -19.69 31.20
C ASN A 267 -20.04 -19.18 30.71
N ILE A 268 -20.12 -17.91 30.29
CA ILE A 268 -21.34 -17.33 29.71
C ILE A 268 -21.70 -18.03 28.39
N TYR A 269 -20.70 -18.32 27.56
CA TYR A 269 -20.87 -19.01 26.29
C TYR A 269 -21.52 -20.38 26.48
N GLN A 270 -21.09 -21.16 27.48
CA GLN A 270 -21.61 -22.51 27.80
C GLN A 270 -22.99 -22.52 28.47
N GLN A 271 -23.34 -21.50 29.26
CA GLN A 271 -24.58 -21.50 30.04
C GLN A 271 -25.84 -21.17 29.23
N GLN A 272 -25.70 -20.39 28.16
CA GLN A 272 -26.84 -19.99 27.33
C GLN A 272 -27.02 -21.01 26.20
N GLY A 273 -28.10 -21.80 26.28
CA GLY A 273 -28.48 -22.82 25.30
C GLY A 273 -28.64 -22.31 23.87
N ASP A 274 -28.84 -23.25 22.95
CA ASP A 274 -28.85 -23.06 21.49
C ASP A 274 -29.62 -21.80 21.07
N ILE A 275 -28.88 -20.74 20.74
CA ILE A 275 -29.44 -19.58 20.04
C ILE A 275 -29.68 -20.08 18.63
N GLU A 276 -30.93 -20.10 18.19
CA GLU A 276 -31.32 -20.58 16.86
C GLU A 276 -30.46 -19.93 15.77
N ASP A 277 -29.90 -20.79 14.90
CA ASP A 277 -29.07 -20.47 13.72
C ASP A 277 -29.82 -19.55 12.76
N SER A 278 -29.84 -18.26 13.08
CA SER A 278 -30.33 -17.23 12.17
C SER A 278 -29.16 -16.86 11.26
N GLN A 279 -29.33 -17.11 9.95
CA GLN A 279 -28.37 -16.70 8.93
C GLN A 279 -28.14 -15.19 9.05
N SER A 280 -26.94 -14.82 9.50
CA SER A 280 -26.61 -13.43 9.78
C SER A 280 -26.28 -12.67 8.50
N THR A 281 -26.59 -11.37 8.51
CA THR A 281 -26.23 -10.47 7.40
C THR A 281 -24.97 -9.67 7.76
N THR A 282 -24.21 -9.23 6.75
CA THR A 282 -23.05 -8.33 6.96
C THR A 282 -23.42 -7.04 7.72
N SER A 283 -24.66 -6.57 7.58
CA SER A 283 -25.17 -5.41 8.33
C SER A 283 -25.19 -5.69 9.83
N GLU A 284 -25.68 -6.85 10.23
CA GLU A 284 -25.78 -7.24 11.65
C GLU A 284 -24.41 -7.35 12.31
N GLN A 285 -23.41 -7.88 11.59
CA GLN A 285 -22.04 -7.94 12.08
C GLN A 285 -21.48 -6.53 12.36
N LYS A 286 -21.70 -5.59 11.44
CA LYS A 286 -21.27 -4.21 11.59
C LYS A 286 -21.94 -3.54 12.79
N ASP A 287 -23.24 -3.75 12.98
CA ASP A 287 -23.99 -3.19 14.11
C ASP A 287 -23.43 -3.68 15.46
N ILE A 288 -22.99 -4.94 15.55
CA ILE A 288 -22.37 -5.43 16.78
C ILE A 288 -21.02 -4.76 17.02
N TYR A 289 -20.18 -4.62 15.99
CA TYR A 289 -18.91 -3.90 16.15
C TYR A 289 -19.12 -2.45 16.55
N ASP A 290 -20.14 -1.77 16.01
CA ASP A 290 -20.47 -0.40 16.40
C ASP A 290 -20.89 -0.32 17.87
N LYS A 291 -21.65 -1.30 18.39
CA LYS A 291 -21.94 -1.40 19.84
C LYS A 291 -20.70 -1.69 20.68
N LEU A 292 -19.77 -2.52 20.21
CA LEU A 292 -18.53 -2.80 20.94
C LEU A 292 -17.66 -1.54 21.12
N LYS A 293 -17.72 -0.58 20.20
CA LYS A 293 -16.99 0.70 20.30
C LYS A 293 -17.46 1.57 21.48
N GLU A 294 -18.66 1.33 22.00
CA GLU A 294 -19.19 2.05 23.15
C GLU A 294 -18.49 1.66 24.46
N TYR A 295 -17.73 0.57 24.49
CA TYR A 295 -17.04 0.06 25.68
C TYR A 295 -15.59 0.54 25.78
N GLN A 296 -15.02 0.51 26.98
CA GLN A 296 -13.60 0.76 27.23
C GLN A 296 -12.71 -0.39 26.73
N VAL A 297 -12.68 -0.56 25.42
CA VAL A 297 -11.98 -1.65 24.76
C VAL A 297 -11.33 -1.15 23.47
N SER A 298 -10.13 -1.66 23.22
CA SER A 298 -9.50 -1.65 21.92
C SER A 298 -9.62 -3.03 21.32
N PHE A 299 -9.91 -3.12 20.02
CA PHE A 299 -9.97 -4.43 19.36
C PHE A 299 -9.53 -4.37 17.91
N ILE A 300 -9.02 -5.49 17.43
CA ILE A 300 -8.69 -5.69 16.02
C ILE A 300 -9.16 -7.06 15.56
N THR A 301 -9.80 -7.11 14.39
CA THR A 301 -10.25 -8.36 13.76
C THR A 301 -9.37 -8.64 12.54
N ILE A 302 -8.70 -9.80 12.54
CA ILE A 302 -7.79 -10.23 11.48
C ILE A 302 -8.30 -11.53 10.84
N GLU A 303 -8.35 -11.55 9.53
CA GLU A 303 -8.68 -12.74 8.74
C GLU A 303 -7.43 -13.20 7.97
N PHE A 304 -6.96 -14.40 8.26
CA PHE A 304 -5.81 -14.98 7.57
C PHE A 304 -6.24 -15.68 6.29
N LYS A 305 -5.54 -15.37 5.19
CA LYS A 305 -5.67 -16.07 3.91
C LYS A 305 -4.40 -16.89 3.69
N SER A 306 -4.41 -18.08 4.26
CA SER A 306 -3.38 -19.09 4.08
C SER A 306 -4.03 -20.42 3.71
N GLU A 307 -3.38 -21.23 2.88
CA GLU A 307 -3.84 -22.58 2.57
C GLU A 307 -3.79 -23.50 3.80
N ASP A 308 -2.85 -23.23 4.72
CA ASP A 308 -2.61 -24.03 5.92
C ASP A 308 -3.50 -23.67 7.12
N ILE A 309 -4.10 -22.48 7.10
CA ILE A 309 -5.02 -22.03 8.15
C ILE A 309 -6.42 -22.37 7.68
N LYS A 310 -7.26 -22.93 8.57
CA LYS A 310 -8.68 -23.18 8.27
C LYS A 310 -9.27 -21.92 7.64
N LYS A 311 -9.55 -22.00 6.34
CA LYS A 311 -9.95 -20.84 5.53
C LYS A 311 -11.13 -20.15 6.21
N ASN A 312 -11.07 -18.82 6.28
CA ASN A 312 -12.13 -17.91 6.72
C ASN A 312 -12.33 -17.75 8.25
N ILE A 313 -11.45 -18.27 9.12
CA ILE A 313 -11.53 -17.93 10.56
C ILE A 313 -11.12 -16.47 10.77
N GLN A 314 -12.00 -15.67 11.38
CA GLN A 314 -11.65 -14.33 11.85
C GLN A 314 -11.16 -14.39 13.29
N ASN A 315 -10.00 -13.80 13.55
CA ASN A 315 -9.42 -13.68 14.87
C ASN A 315 -9.72 -12.30 15.42
N ILE A 316 -10.41 -12.23 16.55
CA ILE A 316 -10.79 -10.99 17.22
C ILE A 316 -9.88 -10.85 18.44
N PHE A 317 -9.00 -9.87 18.43
CA PHE A 317 -8.12 -9.56 19.56
C PHE A 317 -8.70 -8.42 20.36
N LEU A 318 -8.84 -8.63 21.66
CA LEU A 318 -9.39 -7.67 22.61
C LEU A 318 -8.29 -7.20 23.54
N HIS A 319 -8.21 -5.88 23.73
CA HIS A 319 -7.31 -5.23 24.68
C HIS A 319 -8.10 -4.24 25.53
N LEU A 320 -8.15 -4.51 26.83
CA LEU A 320 -9.14 -3.93 27.75
C LEU A 320 -8.55 -2.88 28.69
N GLU A 321 -7.29 -2.51 28.47
CA GLU A 321 -6.55 -1.64 29.36
C GLU A 321 -5.97 -0.44 28.61
N ASN A 322 -5.86 0.71 29.28
CA ASN A 322 -5.18 1.88 28.73
C ASN A 322 -3.66 1.79 28.91
N GLN A 323 -3.06 0.69 28.44
CA GLN A 323 -1.62 0.46 28.40
C GLN A 323 -1.19 -0.26 27.13
N ASP A 324 0.11 -0.39 26.90
CA ASP A 324 0.61 -1.19 25.77
C ASP A 324 0.20 -2.66 25.97
N SER A 325 -0.26 -3.33 24.91
CA SER A 325 -0.54 -4.76 24.99
C SER A 325 0.76 -5.57 24.89
N ASN A 326 0.69 -6.86 25.20
CA ASN A 326 1.77 -7.77 24.84
C ASN A 326 1.88 -7.90 23.31
N ASP A 327 3.08 -8.23 22.84
CA ASP A 327 3.34 -8.55 21.42
C ASP A 327 2.59 -9.83 21.04
N ILE A 328 1.74 -9.76 20.03
CA ILE A 328 1.14 -10.93 19.37
C ILE A 328 2.01 -11.26 18.16
N THR A 329 2.52 -12.47 18.11
CA THR A 329 3.56 -12.91 17.18
C THR A 329 3.01 -13.85 16.11
N ILE A 330 3.49 -13.66 14.88
CA ILE A 330 3.12 -14.46 13.72
C ILE A 330 4.41 -15.01 13.10
N GLY A 331 4.47 -16.31 12.82
CA GLY A 331 5.64 -16.91 12.17
C GLY A 331 5.60 -18.43 12.05
N ARG A 332 6.66 -19.01 11.50
CA ARG A 332 6.78 -20.46 11.30
C ARG A 332 7.09 -21.25 12.57
N SER A 333 7.73 -20.62 13.56
CA SER A 333 8.10 -21.30 14.80
C SER A 333 6.87 -21.63 15.64
N THR A 334 6.92 -22.73 16.39
CA THR A 334 5.85 -23.14 17.32
C THR A 334 5.73 -22.25 18.55
N VAL A 335 6.68 -21.32 18.75
CA VAL A 335 6.64 -20.35 19.85
C VAL A 335 5.78 -19.12 19.54
N ASN A 336 5.31 -18.98 18.30
CA ASN A 336 4.46 -17.85 17.93
C ASN A 336 3.01 -18.12 18.34
N ASP A 337 2.27 -17.05 18.60
CA ASP A 337 0.82 -17.12 18.85
C ASP A 337 0.08 -17.63 17.61
N PHE A 338 0.55 -17.23 16.41
CA PHE A 338 0.04 -17.72 15.13
C PHE A 338 1.13 -18.43 14.33
N VAL A 339 1.03 -19.77 14.31
CA VAL A 339 1.96 -20.64 13.61
C VAL A 339 1.55 -20.85 12.16
N ILE A 340 2.37 -20.39 11.22
CA ILE A 340 2.17 -20.58 9.77
C ILE A 340 3.21 -21.56 9.24
N LYS A 341 2.77 -22.71 8.74
CA LYS A 341 3.64 -23.82 8.31
C LYS A 341 4.20 -23.66 6.89
N ILE A 342 4.52 -22.43 6.49
CA ILE A 342 5.02 -22.09 5.15
C ILE A 342 6.52 -21.78 5.20
N ASN A 343 7.30 -22.36 4.30
CA ASN A 343 8.76 -22.21 4.27
C ASN A 343 9.25 -20.80 3.95
N THR A 344 8.46 -20.03 3.21
CA THR A 344 8.74 -18.64 2.87
C THR A 344 8.44 -17.69 4.04
N VAL A 345 7.84 -18.18 5.13
CA VAL A 345 7.59 -17.41 6.35
C VAL A 345 8.75 -17.60 7.32
N SER A 346 9.25 -16.48 7.84
CA SER A 346 10.35 -16.49 8.82
C SER A 346 9.94 -17.18 10.12
N ARG A 347 10.91 -17.62 10.93
CA ARG A 347 10.61 -18.25 12.24
C ARG A 347 9.75 -17.33 13.11
N GLN A 348 10.05 -16.04 13.11
CA GLN A 348 9.21 -14.96 13.64
C GLN A 348 9.12 -13.91 12.52
N GLN A 349 7.94 -13.76 11.93
CA GLN A 349 7.75 -13.00 10.69
C GLN A 349 7.32 -11.58 10.97
N CYS A 350 6.36 -11.40 11.87
CA CYS A 350 5.94 -10.09 12.34
C CYS A 350 5.33 -10.20 13.73
N ARG A 351 5.13 -9.05 14.35
CA ARG A 351 4.40 -8.92 15.60
C ARG A 351 3.53 -7.67 15.57
N PHE A 352 2.42 -7.71 16.28
CA PHE A 352 1.55 -6.55 16.42
C PHE A 352 1.05 -6.44 17.86
N GLN A 353 0.77 -5.21 18.28
CA GLN A 353 0.32 -4.89 19.63
C GLN A 353 -0.48 -3.58 19.62
N TYR A 354 -1.28 -3.38 20.64
CA TYR A 354 -1.86 -2.07 20.92
C TYR A 354 -0.81 -1.16 21.55
N LEU A 355 -0.65 0.04 21.00
CA LEU A 355 0.32 1.04 21.45
C LEU A 355 -0.43 2.22 22.08
N LYS A 356 -0.32 2.38 23.39
CA LYS A 356 -0.99 3.42 24.19
C LYS A 356 -0.63 4.82 23.70
N ASN A 357 0.66 5.06 23.48
CA ASN A 357 1.17 6.37 23.06
C ASN A 357 0.61 6.83 21.71
N LEU A 358 0.33 5.89 20.81
CA LEU A 358 -0.27 6.14 19.50
C LEU A 358 -1.80 5.94 19.51
N LYS A 359 -2.35 5.48 20.64
CA LYS A 359 -3.74 5.04 20.81
C LYS A 359 -4.21 4.12 19.68
N ALA A 360 -3.38 3.21 19.19
CA ALA A 360 -3.69 2.42 17.99
C ALA A 360 -2.98 1.06 17.96
N TRP A 361 -3.51 0.13 17.15
CA TRP A 361 -2.83 -1.13 16.84
C TRP A 361 -1.68 -0.88 15.86
N GLY A 362 -0.47 -1.29 16.25
CA GLY A 362 0.75 -1.18 15.46
C GLY A 362 1.31 -2.55 15.12
N ILE A 363 1.80 -2.70 13.88
CA ILE A 363 2.52 -3.89 13.42
C ILE A 363 3.98 -3.56 13.12
N PHE A 364 4.85 -4.52 13.39
CA PHE A 364 6.28 -4.45 13.16
C PHE A 364 6.72 -5.68 12.37
N ASP A 365 7.72 -5.50 11.51
CA ASP A 365 8.38 -6.64 10.87
C ASP A 365 9.30 -7.38 11.83
N GLY A 366 9.40 -8.71 11.68
CA GLY A 366 10.32 -9.56 12.41
C GLY A 366 10.22 -9.48 13.94
N THR A 367 11.38 -9.53 14.59
CA THR A 367 11.58 -9.39 16.03
C THR A 367 12.03 -7.98 16.40
N LYS A 368 12.22 -7.69 17.68
CA LYS A 368 12.79 -6.41 18.14
C LYS A 368 14.22 -6.22 17.65
N ASP A 369 14.97 -7.31 17.50
CA ASP A 369 16.40 -7.28 17.19
C ASP A 369 16.69 -7.43 15.70
N SER A 370 15.80 -8.08 14.96
CA SER A 370 16.02 -8.44 13.55
C SER A 370 14.76 -8.38 12.71
N SER A 371 14.91 -7.92 11.46
CA SER A 371 13.88 -7.99 10.44
C SER A 371 13.65 -9.43 9.97
N SER A 372 12.48 -9.69 9.41
CA SER A 372 12.18 -10.98 8.79
C SER A 372 12.89 -11.12 7.44
N ILE A 373 13.14 -12.35 6.98
CA ILE A 373 13.94 -12.61 5.78
C ILE A 373 13.27 -12.07 4.52
N ASN A 374 11.95 -12.29 4.37
CA ASN A 374 11.19 -11.86 3.20
C ASN A 374 10.43 -10.54 3.42
N GLY A 375 10.57 -9.96 4.62
CA GLY A 375 9.87 -8.75 5.02
C GLY A 375 8.37 -8.96 5.22
N THR A 376 7.77 -8.10 6.01
CA THR A 376 6.33 -7.95 6.16
C THR A 376 5.92 -6.67 5.46
N LYS A 377 4.89 -6.73 4.62
CA LYS A 377 4.54 -5.62 3.71
C LYS A 377 3.08 -5.26 3.88
N VAL A 378 2.75 -3.99 3.73
CA VAL A 378 1.36 -3.51 3.68
C VAL A 378 1.00 -3.16 2.24
N GLN A 379 -0.13 -3.68 1.73
CA GLN A 379 -0.64 -3.27 0.41
C GLN A 379 -1.18 -1.84 0.51
N LEU A 380 -0.88 -1.02 -0.50
CA LEU A 380 -1.36 0.37 -0.52
C LEU A 380 -2.88 0.42 -0.76
N GLN A 381 -3.40 -0.51 -1.57
CA GLN A 381 -4.82 -0.60 -1.88
C GLN A 381 -5.60 -1.37 -0.79
N THR A 382 -6.80 -0.89 -0.47
CA THR A 382 -7.78 -1.69 0.27
C THR A 382 -8.37 -2.80 -0.62
N VAL A 383 -9.06 -3.77 0.00
CA VAL A 383 -9.78 -4.82 -0.73
C VAL A 383 -10.73 -4.24 -1.78
N GLN A 384 -11.51 -3.23 -1.39
CA GLN A 384 -12.51 -2.61 -2.27
C GLN A 384 -11.84 -1.83 -3.41
N GLN A 385 -10.77 -1.09 -3.12
CA GLN A 385 -10.01 -0.37 -4.14
C GLN A 385 -9.41 -1.34 -5.17
N LYS A 386 -8.86 -2.46 -4.72
CA LYS A 386 -8.31 -3.49 -5.60
C LYS A 386 -9.38 -4.13 -6.49
N GLN A 387 -10.55 -4.46 -5.94
CA GLN A 387 -11.68 -5.01 -6.70
C GLN A 387 -12.18 -4.04 -7.77
N ASN A 388 -12.26 -2.75 -7.42
CA ASN A 388 -12.78 -1.69 -8.29
C ASN A 388 -11.72 -1.00 -9.17
N ARG A 389 -10.46 -1.48 -9.11
CA ARG A 389 -9.28 -0.85 -9.74
C ARG A 389 -9.22 0.66 -9.50
N GLN A 390 -9.42 1.05 -8.24
CA GLN A 390 -9.33 2.44 -7.80
C GLN A 390 -7.91 2.76 -7.34
N GLU A 391 -7.54 4.05 -7.47
CA GLU A 391 -6.31 4.57 -6.88
C GLU A 391 -6.36 4.38 -5.36
N SER A 392 -5.23 4.06 -4.75
CA SER A 392 -5.13 3.97 -3.28
C SER A 392 -5.12 5.35 -2.64
N ASP A 393 -5.15 5.41 -1.32
CA ASP A 393 -4.80 6.64 -0.61
C ASP A 393 -3.30 6.96 -0.80
N LEU A 394 -2.94 8.23 -0.59
CA LEU A 394 -1.55 8.66 -0.52
C LEU A 394 -0.92 8.15 0.78
N ILE A 395 0.17 7.41 0.66
CA ILE A 395 0.91 6.89 1.80
C ILE A 395 2.27 7.57 1.85
N GLU A 396 2.62 8.12 3.01
CA GLU A 396 3.92 8.74 3.25
C GLU A 396 5.05 7.71 3.07
N VAL A 397 6.05 8.09 2.28
CA VAL A 397 7.28 7.36 2.08
C VAL A 397 8.34 7.98 2.98
N LYS A 398 8.96 7.17 3.83
CA LYS A 398 10.08 7.59 4.67
C LYS A 398 11.40 7.41 3.94
N ASP A 399 12.45 8.04 4.44
CA ASP A 399 13.81 7.74 3.99
C ASP A 399 14.15 6.26 4.22
N ASP A 400 14.93 5.67 3.33
CA ASP A 400 15.28 4.24 3.28
C ASP A 400 14.07 3.29 3.07
N ALA A 401 12.91 3.81 2.64
CA ALA A 401 11.73 2.97 2.40
C ALA A 401 11.91 2.02 1.20
N GLU A 402 11.42 0.79 1.34
CA GLU A 402 11.34 -0.17 0.26
C GLU A 402 9.88 -0.34 -0.20
N ILE A 403 9.65 -0.06 -1.48
CA ILE A 403 8.37 -0.21 -2.15
C ILE A 403 8.45 -1.42 -3.07
N ASN A 404 7.56 -2.37 -2.85
CA ASN A 404 7.43 -3.57 -3.64
C ASN A 404 6.36 -3.36 -4.72
N VAL A 405 6.81 -3.31 -5.96
CA VAL A 405 6.01 -3.58 -7.16
C VAL A 405 6.26 -5.06 -7.49
N PRO A 406 5.34 -5.83 -8.10
CA PRO A 406 5.56 -7.27 -8.27
C PRO A 406 6.95 -7.60 -8.81
N SER A 407 7.64 -8.60 -8.27
CA SER A 407 9.03 -8.97 -8.62
C SER A 407 10.11 -7.87 -8.59
N ILE A 408 9.78 -6.62 -8.25
CA ILE A 408 10.67 -5.46 -8.29
C ILE A 408 10.64 -4.76 -6.94
N ILE A 409 11.81 -4.34 -6.46
CA ILE A 409 11.92 -3.51 -5.27
C ILE A 409 12.44 -2.15 -5.71
N LEU A 410 11.72 -1.12 -5.32
CA LEU A 410 12.12 0.28 -5.43
C LEU A 410 12.60 0.72 -4.04
N LYS A 411 13.89 1.02 -3.91
CA LYS A 411 14.45 1.56 -2.67
C LYS A 411 14.58 3.06 -2.79
N ILE A 412 13.97 3.79 -1.86
CA ILE A 412 13.89 5.25 -1.85
C ILE A 412 14.89 5.79 -0.85
N ASN A 413 15.79 6.67 -1.28
CA ASN A 413 16.73 7.38 -0.41
C ASN A 413 16.57 8.89 -0.62
N MET A 414 16.38 9.63 0.45
CA MET A 414 16.13 11.06 0.44
C MET A 414 17.40 11.82 0.84
N VAL A 415 17.93 12.64 -0.06
CA VAL A 415 19.15 13.42 0.16
C VAL A 415 18.78 14.88 0.38
N LYS A 416 19.31 15.50 1.44
CA LYS A 416 18.98 16.88 1.84
C LYS A 416 19.77 17.97 1.09
N GLY A 417 20.79 17.62 0.31
CA GLY A 417 21.71 18.57 -0.34
C GLY A 417 22.72 19.22 0.61
N ARG A 418 23.82 19.77 0.08
CA ARG A 418 24.91 20.38 0.89
C ARG A 418 24.56 21.77 1.42
N GLN A 419 23.74 22.56 0.72
CA GLN A 419 23.40 23.93 1.17
C GLN A 419 22.54 23.96 2.44
N PHE A 420 21.75 22.90 2.70
CA PHE A 420 20.97 22.78 3.93
C PHE A 420 21.83 22.73 5.20
N GLN A 421 23.10 22.30 5.10
CA GLN A 421 23.99 22.20 6.26
C GLN A 421 24.63 23.54 6.66
N ILE A 422 24.83 24.46 5.71
CA ILE A 422 25.53 25.73 5.94
C ILE A 422 24.68 26.70 6.75
N ASN A 423 23.35 26.68 6.56
CA ASN A 423 22.45 27.56 7.31
C ASN A 423 22.20 27.14 8.77
N ASN A 424 22.51 25.89 9.14
CA ASN A 424 22.36 25.44 10.53
C ASN A 424 23.65 25.61 11.37
N ASN A 425 24.83 25.65 10.74
CA ASN A 425 26.11 25.75 11.47
C ASN A 425 26.60 27.19 11.69
N ASN A 426 26.05 28.18 10.99
CA ASN A 426 26.37 29.59 11.25
C ASN A 426 25.62 30.19 12.46
N ASP A 427 24.68 29.45 13.07
CA ASP A 427 23.85 29.92 14.20
C ASP A 427 24.36 29.43 15.58
N MET A 428 25.56 28.83 15.69
CA MET A 428 26.23 28.55 16.99
C MET A 428 27.48 29.40 17.26
N LYS A 429 27.76 30.39 16.40
CA LYS A 429 28.84 31.35 16.63
C LYS A 429 28.37 32.76 16.31
N LYS A 430 27.58 33.35 17.22
CA LYS A 430 27.63 34.77 17.55
C LYS A 430 26.83 35.09 18.79
#